data_AF-A0A2H5X1B0-F1
#
_entry.id   AF-A0A2H5X1B0-F1
#
_cell.length_a   1.000
_cell.length_b   1.000
_cell.length_c   1.000
_cell.angle_alpha   90.00
_cell.angle_beta   90.00
_cell.angle_gamma   90.00
#
_symmetry.space_group_name_H-M   'P 1'
#
loop_
_entity.id
_entity.type
_entity.pdbx_description
1 polymer ?
#
loop_
_entity_poly.entity_id
_entity_poly.type
_entity_poly.pdbx_seq_one_letter_code
_entity_poly.pdbx_strand_id
1 'polypeptide(L)'
;MSVAYNRSCRLWMNSEERFYSDKEIRPIRQQGPRCVATTLAMLTGEEPERFYPPVVNTQDPVSWSEALRPFGMKLGYCPTDVRKLRFYMEELVGYDDLFLLCYYTSSGEEILSDPDETGWVCGSHVVILHRDKIIDPASGKVFPAYEHPCNDSHTKRVFRVIPVWHPRGL
;
A
#
# COMPACT_ATOMS: atom_id res chain seq x y z
N MET A 1 30.74 -1.66 -17.15
CA MET A 1 29.85 -2.77 -17.55
C MET A 1 28.47 -2.46 -16.98
N SER A 2 27.49 -2.09 -17.81
CA SER A 2 26.12 -1.86 -17.34
C SER A 2 25.52 -3.21 -16.93
N VAL A 3 25.16 -3.37 -15.66
CA VAL A 3 24.35 -4.52 -15.25
C VAL A 3 23.06 -4.47 -16.06
N ALA A 4 22.77 -5.55 -16.78
CA ALA A 4 21.60 -5.65 -17.64
C ALA A 4 20.31 -5.39 -16.82
N TYR A 5 19.43 -4.55 -17.37
CA TYR A 5 18.08 -4.32 -16.87
C TYR A 5 17.37 -5.66 -16.63
N ASN A 6 17.13 -6.00 -15.36
CA ASN A 6 16.49 -7.26 -15.01
C ASN A 6 14.97 -7.16 -15.18
N ARG A 7 14.45 -7.59 -16.35
CA ARG A 7 13.01 -7.75 -16.62
C ARG A 7 12.30 -8.75 -15.69
N SER A 8 13.04 -9.51 -14.88
CA SER A 8 12.52 -10.59 -14.03
C SER A 8 12.41 -10.23 -12.54
N CYS A 9 12.60 -8.96 -12.15
CA CYS A 9 12.36 -8.57 -10.75
C CYS A 9 10.86 -8.54 -10.47
N ARG A 10 10.31 -9.71 -10.13
CA ARG A 10 8.91 -9.88 -9.72
C ARG A 10 8.66 -9.18 -8.39
N LEU A 11 7.47 -8.61 -8.22
CA LEU A 11 7.02 -8.02 -6.95
C LEU A 11 6.88 -9.07 -5.85
N TRP A 12 6.61 -10.31 -6.24
CA TRP A 12 6.53 -11.47 -5.36
C TRP A 12 6.99 -12.74 -6.08
N MET A 13 7.84 -13.54 -5.44
CA MET A 13 8.46 -14.72 -6.07
C MET A 13 7.45 -15.83 -6.38
N ASN A 14 6.49 -16.06 -5.48
CA ASN A 14 5.49 -17.11 -5.62
C ASN A 14 4.12 -16.53 -6.03
N SER A 15 3.76 -16.67 -7.30
CA SER A 15 2.49 -16.14 -7.83
C SER A 15 1.26 -16.93 -7.39
N GLU A 16 1.42 -18.15 -6.91
CA GLU A 16 0.30 -19.03 -6.53
C GLU A 16 -0.16 -18.82 -5.10
N GLU A 17 0.64 -18.14 -4.27
CA GLU A 17 0.23 -17.75 -2.93
C GLU A 17 -0.96 -16.81 -3.01
N ARG A 18 -1.97 -17.05 -2.18
CA ARG A 18 -3.11 -16.15 -1.95
C ARG A 18 -3.42 -16.21 -0.47
N PHE A 19 -3.39 -15.08 0.21
CA PHE A 19 -3.53 -15.05 1.66
C PHE A 19 -4.89 -14.50 2.10
N TYR A 20 -5.39 -13.49 1.40
CA TYR A 20 -6.60 -12.75 1.79
C TYR A 20 -7.48 -12.43 0.56
N SER A 21 -7.43 -13.27 -0.47
CA SER A 21 -8.23 -13.12 -1.70
C SER A 21 -9.75 -13.17 -1.48
N ASP A 22 -10.19 -13.79 -0.38
CA ASP A 22 -11.58 -13.97 0.05
C ASP A 22 -11.99 -13.01 1.17
N LYS A 23 -11.06 -12.19 1.66
CA LYS A 23 -11.32 -11.26 2.76
C LYS A 23 -12.32 -10.19 2.34
N GLU A 24 -13.43 -10.08 3.07
CA GLU A 24 -14.36 -8.98 2.91
C GLU A 24 -13.80 -7.68 3.51
N ILE A 25 -13.83 -6.60 2.72
CA ILE A 25 -13.35 -5.28 3.14
C ILE A 25 -14.45 -4.26 2.90
N ARG A 26 -14.91 -3.62 3.98
CA ARG A 26 -15.89 -2.54 3.90
C ARG A 26 -15.18 -1.21 3.63
N PRO A 27 -15.53 -0.47 2.55
CA PRO A 27 -14.94 0.84 2.29
C PRO A 27 -15.30 1.86 3.38
N ILE A 28 -14.31 2.60 3.85
CA ILE A 28 -14.45 3.68 4.82
C ILE A 28 -13.82 4.94 4.21
N ARG A 29 -14.55 6.06 4.26
CA ARG A 29 -14.00 7.37 3.87
C ARG A 29 -13.21 7.97 5.04
N GLN A 30 -11.97 8.37 4.79
CA GLN A 30 -11.12 9.01 5.78
C GLN A 30 -11.63 10.40 6.15
N GLN A 31 -11.31 10.83 7.38
CA GLN A 31 -11.49 12.20 7.83
C GLN A 31 -10.12 12.87 7.99
N GLY A 32 -9.88 13.95 7.26
CA GLY A 32 -8.58 14.63 7.25
C GLY A 32 -7.44 13.78 6.65
N PRO A 33 -6.15 14.05 6.99
CA PRO A 33 -4.99 13.36 6.44
C PRO A 33 -4.73 12.01 7.16
N ARG A 34 -5.72 11.11 7.13
CA ARG A 34 -5.73 9.86 7.91
C ARG A 34 -5.78 8.59 7.07
N CYS A 35 -5.29 8.65 5.82
CA CYS A 35 -5.33 7.53 4.88
C CYS A 35 -4.75 6.22 5.44
N VAL A 36 -3.64 6.27 6.18
CA VAL A 36 -3.02 5.11 6.84
C VAL A 36 -3.97 4.50 7.87
N ALA A 37 -4.44 5.28 8.84
CA ALA A 37 -5.31 4.79 9.90
C ALA A 37 -6.62 4.20 9.34
N THR A 38 -7.24 4.89 8.37
CA THR A 38 -8.45 4.40 7.69
C THR A 38 -8.18 3.11 6.91
N THR A 39 -7.02 2.98 6.27
CA THR A 39 -6.62 1.76 5.56
C THR A 39 -6.44 0.58 6.52
N LEU A 40 -5.76 0.79 7.65
CA LEU A 40 -5.58 -0.26 8.66
C LEU A 40 -6.92 -0.69 9.27
N ALA A 41 -7.80 0.27 9.57
CA ALA A 41 -9.18 0.01 10.00
C ALA A 41 -9.96 -0.87 9.01
N MET A 42 -9.89 -0.55 7.71
CA MET A 42 -10.51 -1.39 6.67
C MET A 42 -9.93 -2.80 6.64
N LEU A 43 -8.62 -2.98 6.83
CA LEU A 43 -7.99 -4.30 6.88
C LEU A 43 -8.43 -5.10 8.12
N THR A 44 -8.56 -4.47 9.28
CA THR A 44 -8.83 -5.18 10.54
C THR A 44 -10.31 -5.28 10.89
N GLY A 45 -11.17 -4.48 10.25
CA GLY A 45 -12.58 -4.34 10.63
C GLY A 45 -12.80 -3.52 11.90
N GLU A 46 -11.81 -2.71 12.28
CA GLU A 46 -11.84 -1.85 13.48
C GLU A 46 -12.15 -0.40 13.11
N GLU A 47 -12.39 0.45 14.10
CA GLU A 47 -12.54 1.89 13.90
C GLU A 47 -11.17 2.58 13.64
N PRO A 48 -11.10 3.59 12.76
CA PRO A 48 -9.85 4.31 12.43
C PRO A 48 -9.10 4.87 13.65
N GLU A 49 -9.82 5.29 14.68
CA GLU A 49 -9.30 5.88 15.92
C GLU A 49 -8.30 4.96 16.63
N ARG A 50 -8.48 3.64 16.49
CA ARG A 50 -7.56 2.63 17.05
C ARG A 50 -6.13 2.76 16.51
N PHE A 51 -5.98 3.34 15.32
CA PHE A 51 -4.71 3.50 14.62
C PHE A 51 -4.25 4.96 14.58
N TYR A 52 -4.86 5.87 15.36
CA TYR A 52 -4.36 7.24 15.43
C TYR A 52 -3.05 7.32 16.24
N PRO A 53 -2.20 8.34 15.98
CA PRO A 53 -1.06 8.62 16.83
C PRO A 53 -1.47 8.71 18.30
N PRO A 54 -0.66 8.18 19.23
CA PRO A 54 0.71 7.70 19.02
C PRO A 54 0.82 6.23 18.57
N VAL A 55 -0.29 5.51 18.36
CA VAL A 55 -0.27 4.06 18.10
C VAL A 55 0.44 3.73 16.79
N VAL A 56 0.14 4.49 15.73
CA VAL A 56 0.75 4.32 14.41
C VAL A 56 1.49 5.58 14.01
N ASN A 57 2.75 5.41 13.60
CA ASN A 57 3.51 6.45 12.94
C ASN A 57 3.22 6.39 11.43
N THR A 58 2.58 7.42 10.88
CA THR A 58 2.16 7.48 9.47
C THR A 58 3.30 7.54 8.46
N GLN A 59 4.57 7.60 8.89
CA GLN A 59 5.74 7.53 8.03
C GLN A 59 6.44 6.17 8.07
N ASP A 60 6.26 5.42 9.17
CA ASP A 60 6.97 4.18 9.47
C ASP A 60 6.10 2.92 9.21
N PRO A 61 6.35 2.17 8.12
CA PRO A 61 5.59 0.97 7.79
C PRO A 61 5.85 -0.19 8.77
N VAL A 62 6.91 -0.16 9.57
CA VAL A 62 7.12 -1.16 10.63
C VAL A 62 6.04 -1.00 11.70
N SER A 63 5.76 0.23 12.13
CA SER A 63 4.64 0.49 13.05
C SER A 63 3.27 0.05 12.49
N TRP A 64 3.08 0.12 11.17
CA TRP A 64 1.84 -0.35 10.53
C TRP A 64 1.75 -1.88 10.58
N SER A 65 2.88 -2.55 10.28
CA SER A 65 3.00 -4.01 10.34
C SER A 65 2.71 -4.51 11.76
N GLU A 66 3.33 -3.89 12.78
CA GLU A 66 3.11 -4.24 14.19
C GLU A 66 1.65 -4.04 14.63
N ALA A 67 0.99 -2.97 14.18
CA ALA A 67 -0.42 -2.72 14.47
C ALA A 67 -1.36 -3.78 13.85
N LEU A 68 -0.95 -4.45 12.78
CA LEU A 68 -1.70 -5.53 12.13
C LEU A 68 -1.51 -6.91 12.79
N ARG A 69 -0.42 -7.12 13.54
CA ARG A 69 -0.07 -8.43 14.13
C ARG A 69 -1.15 -9.02 15.04
N PRO A 70 -1.84 -8.25 15.91
CA PRO A 70 -2.94 -8.77 16.72
C PRO A 70 -4.09 -9.37 15.89
N PHE A 71 -4.17 -9.00 14.60
CA PHE A 71 -5.19 -9.47 13.65
C PHE A 71 -4.66 -10.57 12.72
N GLY A 72 -3.50 -11.17 13.05
CA GLY A 72 -2.89 -12.25 12.28
C GLY A 72 -2.26 -11.81 10.95
N MET A 73 -2.16 -10.51 10.70
CA MET A 73 -1.61 -9.91 9.48
C MET A 73 -0.27 -9.23 9.76
N LYS A 74 0.56 -9.09 8.73
CA LYS A 74 1.73 -8.20 8.69
C LYS A 74 2.01 -7.75 7.26
N LEU A 75 2.92 -6.78 7.09
CA LEU A 75 3.27 -6.25 5.78
C LEU A 75 4.52 -6.92 5.20
N GLY A 76 4.42 -7.42 3.97
CA GLY A 76 5.56 -7.89 3.18
C GLY A 76 5.93 -6.88 2.12
N TYR A 77 7.14 -6.29 2.21
CA TYR A 77 7.61 -5.34 1.20
C TYR A 77 7.76 -5.99 -0.18
N CYS A 78 7.23 -5.33 -1.20
CA CYS A 78 7.44 -5.65 -2.61
C CYS A 78 8.57 -4.77 -3.18
N PRO A 79 9.53 -5.33 -3.93
CA PRO A 79 10.63 -4.57 -4.51
C PRO A 79 10.13 -3.60 -5.60
N THR A 80 9.83 -2.37 -5.19
CA THR A 80 9.42 -1.27 -6.07
C THR A 80 10.47 -0.16 -6.12
N ASP A 81 10.36 0.67 -7.16
CA ASP A 81 11.07 1.95 -7.28
C ASP A 81 10.03 3.06 -7.59
N VAL A 82 10.49 4.26 -7.97
CA VAL A 82 9.63 5.42 -8.20
C VAL A 82 8.80 5.36 -9.49
N ARG A 83 8.80 4.25 -10.24
CA ARG A 83 7.93 4.08 -11.43
C ARG A 83 6.46 4.30 -11.08
N LYS A 84 5.67 4.66 -12.11
CA LYS A 84 4.22 4.79 -11.97
C LYS A 84 3.55 3.46 -11.64
N LEU A 85 2.51 3.48 -10.81
CA LEU A 85 1.81 2.26 -10.38
C LEU A 85 1.27 1.41 -11.55
N ARG A 86 0.89 2.02 -12.67
CA ARG A 86 0.44 1.29 -13.88
C ARG A 86 1.44 0.25 -14.40
N PHE A 87 2.75 0.43 -14.17
CA PHE A 87 3.77 -0.53 -14.59
C PHE A 87 3.84 -1.77 -13.69
N TYR A 88 3.16 -1.74 -12.54
CA TYR A 88 3.05 -2.85 -11.60
C TYR A 88 1.65 -3.49 -11.63
N MET A 89 0.65 -2.80 -12.18
CA MET A 89 -0.76 -3.15 -12.00
C MET A 89 -1.13 -4.52 -12.56
N GLU A 90 -0.60 -4.89 -13.73
CA GLU A 90 -0.84 -6.20 -14.33
C GLU A 90 -0.37 -7.35 -13.42
N GLU A 91 0.84 -7.24 -12.87
CA GLU A 91 1.40 -8.24 -11.95
C GLU A 91 0.64 -8.25 -10.61
N LEU A 92 0.32 -7.08 -10.08
CA LEU A 92 -0.40 -6.94 -8.81
C LEU A 92 -1.81 -7.53 -8.85
N VAL A 93 -2.58 -7.21 -9.90
CA VAL A 93 -3.92 -7.78 -10.12
C VAL A 93 -3.81 -9.28 -10.42
N GLY A 94 -2.77 -9.71 -11.13
CA GLY A 94 -2.51 -11.12 -11.45
C GLY A 94 -2.29 -12.02 -10.23
N TYR A 95 -1.82 -11.47 -9.11
CA TYR A 95 -1.73 -12.22 -7.85
C TYR A 95 -3.09 -12.52 -7.20
N ASP A 96 -4.15 -11.81 -7.59
CA ASP A 96 -5.51 -12.01 -7.07
C ASP A 96 -5.56 -12.04 -5.53
N ASP A 97 -4.89 -11.07 -4.89
CA ASP A 97 -4.69 -11.01 -3.44
C ASP A 97 -4.78 -9.57 -2.89
N LEU A 98 -4.29 -9.35 -1.67
CA LEU A 98 -4.44 -8.11 -0.92
C LEU A 98 -3.11 -7.34 -0.76
N PHE A 99 -3.12 -6.06 -1.16
CA PHE A 99 -1.96 -5.17 -1.14
C PHE A 99 -2.30 -3.78 -0.61
N LEU A 100 -1.29 -3.11 -0.06
CA LEU A 100 -1.29 -1.67 0.18
C LEU A 100 -0.43 -0.99 -0.88
N LEU A 101 -1.03 -0.07 -1.63
CA LEU A 101 -0.32 0.72 -2.64
C LEU A 101 -0.12 2.14 -2.10
N CYS A 102 1.13 2.50 -1.80
CA CYS A 102 1.49 3.84 -1.40
C CYS A 102 2.07 4.60 -2.59
N TYR A 103 1.59 5.81 -2.83
CA TYR A 103 2.04 6.66 -3.94
C TYR A 103 2.18 8.12 -3.53
N TYR A 104 3.01 8.85 -4.26
CA TYR A 104 3.13 10.30 -4.11
C TYR A 104 1.96 11.01 -4.79
N THR A 105 1.42 12.04 -4.15
CA THR A 105 0.34 12.86 -4.72
C THR A 105 0.88 14.04 -5.55
N SER A 106 2.19 14.28 -5.50
CA SER A 106 2.88 15.29 -6.31
C SER A 106 3.22 14.77 -7.71
N SER A 107 3.40 15.70 -8.66
CA SER A 107 3.56 15.43 -10.10
C SER A 107 5.00 15.19 -10.58
N GLY A 108 6.01 15.18 -9.70
CA GLY A 108 7.34 14.70 -10.08
C GLY A 108 8.50 15.33 -9.29
N GLU A 109 8.85 16.58 -9.59
CA GLU A 109 10.11 17.17 -9.11
C GLU A 109 10.19 17.28 -7.58
N GLU A 110 9.08 17.58 -6.91
CA GLU A 110 9.02 17.64 -5.45
C GLU A 110 9.35 16.30 -4.78
N ILE A 111 9.12 15.16 -5.46
CA ILE A 111 9.44 13.82 -4.93
C ILE A 111 10.95 13.67 -4.67
N LEU A 112 11.77 14.45 -5.38
CA LEU A 112 13.23 14.44 -5.30
C LEU A 112 13.80 15.59 -4.47
N SER A 113 12.94 16.38 -3.81
CA SER A 113 13.36 17.50 -2.98
C SER A 113 13.80 17.06 -1.58
N ASP A 114 14.53 17.93 -0.89
CA ASP A 114 14.82 17.75 0.52
C ASP A 114 13.53 17.82 1.36
N PRO A 115 13.49 17.15 2.53
CA PRO A 115 12.35 17.28 3.44
C PRO A 115 12.17 18.71 3.96
N ASP A 116 10.91 19.10 4.18
CA ASP A 116 10.56 20.34 4.85
C ASP A 116 10.89 20.31 6.36
N GLU A 117 10.58 21.39 7.08
CA GLU A 117 10.79 21.52 8.53
C GLU A 117 10.02 20.49 9.37
N THR A 118 9.02 19.83 8.78
CA THR A 118 8.22 18.76 9.40
C THR A 118 8.71 17.36 9.01
N GLY A 119 9.77 17.27 8.20
CA GLY A 119 10.37 16.03 7.72
C GLY A 119 9.66 15.40 6.52
N TRP A 120 8.71 16.10 5.90
CA TRP A 120 7.99 15.61 4.72
C TRP A 120 8.63 16.13 3.43
N VAL A 121 8.77 15.24 2.44
CA VAL A 121 9.25 15.63 1.10
C VAL A 121 8.09 16.19 0.26
N CYS A 122 7.00 15.42 0.17
CA CYS A 122 5.75 15.85 -0.47
C CYS A 122 4.58 14.99 0.02
N GLY A 123 3.37 15.34 -0.42
CA GLY A 123 2.16 14.59 -0.13
C GLY A 123 2.23 13.14 -0.63
N SER A 124 1.63 12.24 0.13
CA SER A 124 1.50 10.83 -0.25
C SER A 124 0.18 10.25 0.24
N HIS A 125 -0.28 9.21 -0.43
CA HIS A 125 -1.52 8.53 -0.12
C HIS A 125 -1.32 7.00 -0.11
N VAL A 126 -2.23 6.29 0.54
CA VAL A 126 -2.28 4.83 0.54
C VAL A 126 -3.69 4.37 0.21
N VAL A 127 -3.78 3.34 -0.63
CA VAL A 127 -5.02 2.65 -1.00
C VAL A 127 -4.86 1.16 -0.81
N ILE A 128 -5.98 0.45 -0.67
CA ILE A 128 -6.00 -1.01 -0.69
C ILE A 128 -6.23 -1.46 -2.14
N LEU A 129 -5.37 -2.34 -2.65
CA LEU A 129 -5.70 -3.15 -3.81
C LEU A 129 -6.13 -4.52 -3.31
N HIS A 130 -7.35 -4.92 -3.62
CA HIS A 130 -7.88 -6.24 -3.33
C HIS A 130 -8.34 -6.86 -4.64
N ARG A 131 -7.60 -7.88 -5.09
CA ARG A 131 -7.82 -8.56 -6.36
C ARG A 131 -7.72 -7.58 -7.54
N ASP A 132 -8.84 -7.29 -8.18
CA ASP A 132 -9.00 -6.41 -9.34
C ASP A 132 -9.56 -5.02 -8.97
N LYS A 133 -9.65 -4.69 -7.68
CA LYS A 133 -10.30 -3.46 -7.20
C LYS A 133 -9.42 -2.66 -6.26
N ILE A 134 -9.48 -1.35 -6.41
CA ILE A 134 -8.90 -0.40 -5.47
C ILE A 134 -9.99 0.15 -4.56
N ILE A 135 -9.77 0.04 -3.25
CA ILE A 135 -10.58 0.66 -2.21
C ILE A 135 -9.83 1.90 -1.73
N ASP A 136 -10.37 3.07 -2.05
CA ASP A 136 -9.71 4.34 -1.80
C ASP A 136 -10.30 5.04 -0.56
N PRO A 137 -9.50 5.23 0.51
CA PRO A 137 -9.97 5.90 1.71
C PRO A 137 -10.30 7.39 1.48
N ALA A 138 -9.71 8.08 0.49
CA ALA A 138 -10.01 9.50 0.25
C ALA A 138 -11.47 9.72 -0.20
N SER A 139 -11.94 8.87 -1.12
CA SER A 139 -13.31 8.89 -1.62
C SER A 139 -14.27 8.00 -0.83
N GLY A 140 -13.77 6.99 -0.13
CA GLY A 140 -14.57 5.93 0.50
C GLY A 140 -15.24 5.01 -0.53
N LYS A 141 -14.71 4.95 -1.75
CA LYS A 141 -15.30 4.21 -2.87
C LYS A 141 -14.38 3.07 -3.32
N VAL A 142 -14.98 2.18 -4.11
CA VAL A 142 -14.29 1.08 -4.79
C VAL A 142 -14.24 1.39 -6.28
N PHE A 143 -13.09 1.17 -6.89
CA PHE A 143 -12.85 1.37 -8.32
C PHE A 143 -12.25 0.10 -8.92
N PRO A 144 -12.52 -0.21 -10.20
CA PRO A 144 -11.67 -1.14 -10.94
C PRO A 144 -10.22 -0.68 -10.88
N ALA A 145 -9.29 -1.60 -10.64
CA ALA A 145 -7.89 -1.26 -10.38
C ALA A 145 -7.26 -0.44 -11.51
N TYR A 146 -7.60 -0.74 -12.77
CA TYR A 146 -7.10 -0.04 -13.96
C TYR A 146 -7.72 1.35 -14.19
N GLU A 147 -8.84 1.66 -13.55
CA GLU A 147 -9.55 2.95 -13.71
C GLU A 147 -9.19 3.96 -12.62
N HIS A 148 -8.53 3.53 -11.55
CA HIS A 148 -8.18 4.42 -10.45
C HIS A 148 -7.08 5.42 -10.86
N PRO A 149 -7.21 6.73 -10.51
CA PRO A 149 -6.22 7.75 -10.90
C PRO A 149 -4.79 7.49 -10.42
N CYS A 150 -4.60 6.71 -9.34
CA CYS A 150 -3.26 6.40 -8.82
C CYS A 150 -2.38 5.65 -9.83
N ASN A 151 -2.94 5.05 -10.88
CA ASN A 151 -2.17 4.41 -11.94
C ASN A 151 -1.11 5.34 -12.55
N ASP A 152 -1.40 6.64 -12.59
CA ASP A 152 -0.50 7.65 -13.12
C ASP A 152 0.41 8.30 -12.08
N SER A 153 0.25 7.94 -10.80
CA SER A 153 1.07 8.42 -9.69
C SER A 153 2.35 7.61 -9.53
N HIS A 154 3.41 8.29 -9.09
CA HIS A 154 4.69 7.66 -8.76
C HIS A 154 4.58 6.81 -7.50
N THR A 155 5.12 5.59 -7.56
CA THR A 155 5.08 4.65 -6.45
C THR A 155 6.01 5.13 -5.33
N LYS A 156 5.48 5.14 -4.10
CA LYS A 156 6.27 5.36 -2.89
C LYS A 156 6.74 4.01 -2.33
N ARG A 157 5.78 3.13 -2.03
CA ARG A 157 6.01 1.79 -1.45
C ARG A 157 4.84 0.88 -1.82
N VAL A 158 5.10 -0.41 -2.01
CA VAL A 158 4.05 -1.42 -2.14
C VAL A 158 4.27 -2.52 -1.11
N PHE A 159 3.20 -2.92 -0.45
CA PHE A 159 3.20 -4.03 0.50
C PHE A 159 2.16 -5.05 0.13
N ARG A 160 2.51 -6.32 0.18
CA ARG A 160 1.54 -7.42 0.25
C ARG A 160 1.10 -7.60 1.70
N VAL A 161 -0.20 -7.76 1.94
CA VAL A 161 -0.70 -8.14 3.26
C VAL A 161 -0.56 -9.65 3.37
N ILE A 162 0.19 -10.12 4.36
CA ILE A 162 0.53 -11.54 4.53
C ILE A 162 0.26 -12.00 5.96
N PRO A 163 0.10 -13.31 6.20
CA PRO A 163 -0.09 -13.83 7.55
C PRO A 163 1.13 -13.60 8.42
N VAL A 164 0.92 -13.40 9.72
CA VAL A 164 2.00 -13.14 10.69
C VAL A 164 3.05 -14.26 10.72
N TRP A 165 2.64 -15.51 10.47
CA TRP A 165 3.51 -16.68 10.43
C TRP A 165 4.37 -16.78 9.16
N HIS A 166 4.05 -16.02 8.11
CA HIS A 166 4.78 -16.09 6.85
C HIS A 166 6.25 -15.68 7.04
N PRO A 167 7.25 -16.34 6.44
CA PRO A 167 8.66 -16.07 6.71
C PRO A 167 9.13 -14.68 6.25
N ARG A 168 8.59 -14.16 5.15
CA ARG A 168 8.79 -12.75 4.74
C ARG A 168 7.96 -11.84 5.64
N GLY A 169 8.35 -10.58 5.78
CA GLY A 169 7.57 -9.54 6.44
C GLY A 169 8.45 -8.49 7.10
N LEU A 170 7.84 -7.35 7.42
CA LEU A 170 8.33 -6.37 8.37
C LEU A 170 7.88 -6.75 9.78
#